data_AF-A0A0X7BEU0-F1
#
_entry.id   AF-A0A0X7BEU0-F1
#
_cell.length_a   1.000
_cell.length_b   1.000
_cell.length_c   1.000
_cell.angle_alpha   90.00
_cell.angle_beta   90.00
_cell.angle_gamma   90.00
#
_symmetry.space_group_name_H-M   'P 1'
#
loop_
_entity.id
_entity.type
_entity.pdbx_description
1 polymer ?
#
loop_
_entity_poly.entity_id
_entity_poly.type
_entity_poly.pdbx_seq_one_letter_code
_entity_poly.pdbx_strand_id
1 'polypeptide(L)'
;MKKTQRSKSTYTRNSKKKNSSFSLFIKRMLLLLFLACFFTALYHYRDGLAYYFSFTAGTKVETEAKRISDVRNIQVIENHKGKALGIDVSEFQEKIKWNLVKTVEEEYPIQYVFIRATAGYDRLDRQFKRNWIAAKEQKLIRGAYHYYRPNENSIQQADFFIKNVHLEKGDLPPVLDIEKLPKTQSIDSLKVGLHRWLNRVEAHYKVRPIIYSGESYYDDFLKEEFSEYLFWIANYNFYREKIDPNWLFWQFTEKAAVNGIVRTVDVNIYNGDLQQLQFITVD
;
A
#
# COMPACT_ATOMS: atom_id res chain seq x y z
N MET A 1 1.11 -50.98 73.69
CA MET A 1 -0.15 -51.33 72.99
C MET A 1 0.13 -51.30 71.49
N LYS A 2 0.08 -52.46 70.83
CA LYS A 2 -1.01 -52.89 69.91
C LYS A 2 -1.10 -52.00 68.66
N LYS A 3 -1.22 -52.52 67.44
CA LYS A 3 -1.17 -53.87 66.85
C LYS A 3 -1.34 -53.59 65.34
N THR A 4 -0.51 -54.24 64.53
CA THR A 4 -0.83 -54.91 63.27
C THR A 4 -1.76 -54.22 62.25
N GLN A 5 -1.20 -54.04 61.05
CA GLN A 5 -1.84 -53.71 59.77
C GLN A 5 -3.11 -54.52 59.46
N ARG A 6 -4.08 -53.85 58.81
CA ARG A 6 -5.01 -54.47 57.87
C ARG A 6 -5.04 -53.63 56.59
N SER A 7 -4.65 -54.24 55.46
CA SER A 7 -4.74 -53.64 54.15
C SER A 7 -6.20 -53.53 53.71
N LYS A 8 -6.57 -52.41 53.08
CA LYS A 8 -7.80 -52.29 52.30
C LYS A 8 -7.43 -52.31 50.83
N SER A 9 -7.70 -53.46 50.20
CA SER A 9 -7.82 -53.57 48.75
C SER A 9 -8.93 -52.61 48.30
N THR A 10 -8.58 -51.62 47.49
CA THR A 10 -9.56 -50.80 46.78
C THR A 10 -9.30 -50.97 45.31
N TYR A 11 -10.24 -51.65 44.65
CA TYR A 11 -10.26 -51.95 43.22
C TYR A 11 -9.99 -50.69 42.38
N THR A 12 -8.92 -50.69 41.61
CA THR A 12 -8.71 -49.73 40.51
C THR A 12 -9.72 -50.06 39.40
N ARG A 13 -10.78 -49.26 39.32
CA ARG A 13 -11.71 -49.29 38.20
C ARG A 13 -10.98 -48.75 36.97
N ASN A 14 -10.38 -49.64 36.18
CA ASN A 14 -9.86 -49.30 34.85
C ASN A 14 -11.04 -48.85 33.98
N SER A 15 -11.27 -47.53 33.90
CA SER A 15 -12.14 -46.97 32.88
C SER A 15 -11.46 -47.21 31.53
N LYS A 16 -11.88 -48.26 30.82
CA LYS A 16 -11.57 -48.38 29.40
C LYS A 16 -12.15 -47.13 28.74
N LYS A 17 -11.29 -46.21 28.30
CA LYS A 17 -11.66 -45.07 27.45
C LYS A 17 -12.46 -45.62 26.26
N LYS A 18 -13.78 -45.48 26.29
CA LYS A 18 -14.60 -45.52 25.06
C LYS A 18 -14.22 -44.26 24.28
N ASN A 19 -13.13 -44.31 23.50
CA ASN A 19 -12.93 -43.38 22.40
C ASN A 19 -14.03 -43.70 21.38
N SER A 20 -15.19 -43.07 21.58
CA SER A 20 -16.42 -43.35 20.86
C SER A 20 -16.25 -42.99 19.38
N SER A 21 -16.87 -43.75 18.49
CA SER A 21 -16.87 -43.46 17.05
C SER A 21 -17.32 -42.04 16.72
N PHE A 22 -18.10 -41.41 17.63
CA PHE A 22 -18.50 -40.01 17.58
C PHE A 22 -17.32 -39.02 17.66
N SER A 23 -16.32 -39.28 18.52
CA SER A 23 -15.10 -38.45 18.55
C SER A 23 -14.27 -38.61 17.27
N LEU A 24 -14.24 -39.83 16.71
CA LEU A 24 -13.60 -40.10 15.42
C LEU A 24 -14.35 -39.42 14.26
N PHE A 25 -15.67 -39.40 14.30
CA PHE A 25 -16.53 -38.72 13.34
C PHE A 25 -16.32 -37.20 13.35
N ILE A 26 -16.33 -36.58 14.55
CA ILE A 26 -16.03 -35.14 14.69
C ILE A 26 -14.63 -34.82 14.17
N LYS A 27 -13.62 -35.63 14.51
CA LYS A 27 -12.25 -35.43 13.99
C LYS A 27 -12.17 -35.54 12.47
N ARG A 28 -12.90 -36.48 11.86
CA ARG A 28 -12.99 -36.60 10.40
C ARG A 28 -13.70 -35.40 9.77
N MET A 29 -14.78 -34.92 10.38
CA MET A 29 -15.50 -33.74 9.90
C MET A 29 -14.63 -32.48 9.99
N LEU A 30 -13.92 -32.28 11.10
CA LEU A 30 -12.97 -31.18 11.27
C LEU A 30 -11.81 -31.28 10.28
N LEU A 31 -11.31 -32.49 10.00
CA LEU A 31 -10.28 -32.71 8.98
C LEU A 31 -10.80 -32.40 7.57
N LEU A 32 -12.02 -32.82 7.24
CA LEU A 32 -12.63 -32.50 5.94
C LEU A 32 -12.88 -31.00 5.78
N LEU A 33 -13.34 -30.33 6.85
CA LEU A 33 -13.50 -28.87 6.87
C LEU A 33 -12.14 -28.19 6.69
N PHE A 34 -11.12 -28.63 7.42
CA PHE A 34 -9.76 -28.11 7.28
C PHE A 34 -9.23 -28.30 5.87
N LEU A 35 -9.38 -29.49 5.28
CA LEU A 35 -8.96 -29.77 3.91
C LEU A 35 -9.72 -28.89 2.91
N ALA A 36 -11.03 -28.72 3.08
CA ALA A 36 -11.82 -27.84 2.22
C ALA A 36 -11.34 -26.38 2.31
N CYS A 37 -11.12 -25.86 3.52
CA CYS A 37 -10.54 -24.53 3.73
C CYS A 37 -9.12 -24.42 3.15
N PHE A 38 -8.31 -25.47 3.26
CA PHE A 38 -6.95 -25.51 2.75
C PHE A 38 -6.92 -25.47 1.21
N PHE A 39 -7.72 -26.31 0.56
CA PHE A 39 -7.79 -26.32 -0.91
C PHE A 39 -8.44 -25.05 -1.49
N THR A 40 -9.41 -24.47 -0.79
CA THR A 40 -9.98 -23.17 -1.21
C THR A 40 -8.95 -22.05 -1.09
N ALA A 41 -8.16 -22.00 -0.01
CA ALA A 41 -7.06 -21.06 0.12
C ALA A 41 -5.98 -21.25 -0.97
N LEU A 42 -5.59 -22.50 -1.26
CA LEU A 42 -4.64 -22.81 -2.35
C LEU A 42 -5.15 -22.35 -3.72
N TYR A 43 -6.45 -22.55 -3.99
CA TYR A 43 -7.04 -22.09 -5.25
C TYR A 43 -7.13 -20.57 -5.32
N HIS A 44 -7.48 -19.91 -4.21
CA HIS A 44 -7.60 -18.45 -4.13
C HIS A 44 -6.26 -17.76 -4.39
N TYR A 45 -5.16 -18.23 -3.78
CA TYR A 45 -3.81 -17.67 -3.96
C TYR A 45 -2.97 -18.39 -5.03
N ARG A 46 -3.61 -19.10 -5.96
CA ARG A 46 -2.89 -20.00 -6.90
C ARG A 46 -1.81 -19.30 -7.73
N ASP A 47 -2.07 -18.07 -8.17
CA ASP A 47 -1.18 -17.34 -9.09
C ASP A 47 0.05 -16.83 -8.34
N GLY A 48 -0.16 -16.27 -7.14
CA GLY A 48 0.95 -15.92 -6.25
C GLY A 48 1.74 -17.14 -5.77
N LEU A 49 1.09 -18.27 -5.51
CA LEU A 49 1.79 -19.53 -5.17
C LEU A 49 2.58 -20.09 -6.36
N ALA A 50 2.07 -19.97 -7.59
CA ALA A 50 2.82 -20.36 -8.79
C ALA A 50 4.11 -19.53 -8.92
N TYR A 51 4.04 -18.20 -8.70
CA TYR A 51 5.21 -17.34 -8.60
C TYR A 51 6.16 -17.76 -7.46
N TYR A 52 5.62 -18.08 -6.27
CA TYR A 52 6.41 -18.55 -5.14
C TYR A 52 7.25 -19.79 -5.49
N PHE A 53 6.65 -20.75 -6.21
CA PHE A 53 7.30 -22.01 -6.56
C PHE A 53 8.14 -21.95 -7.84
N SER A 54 7.94 -20.98 -8.73
CA SER A 54 8.79 -20.83 -9.93
C SER A 54 10.25 -20.47 -9.58
N PHE A 55 10.48 -19.89 -8.41
CA PHE A 55 11.77 -19.37 -7.96
C PHE A 55 12.52 -20.27 -6.96
N THR A 56 12.22 -21.58 -6.87
CA THR A 56 12.87 -22.48 -5.92
C THR A 56 14.33 -22.81 -6.28
N ALA A 57 15.23 -21.84 -6.10
CA ALA A 57 16.67 -22.02 -5.94
C ALA A 57 17.26 -20.85 -5.10
N GLY A 58 17.43 -21.04 -3.78
CA GLY A 58 18.28 -20.16 -2.95
C GLY A 58 17.70 -19.62 -1.61
N THR A 59 18.57 -19.66 -0.60
CA THR A 59 18.55 -19.38 0.88
C THR A 59 17.53 -18.46 1.59
N LYS A 60 16.96 -19.04 2.67
CA LYS A 60 16.61 -18.63 4.08
C LYS A 60 15.96 -17.26 4.45
N VAL A 61 14.74 -17.38 4.99
CA VAL A 61 13.91 -16.49 5.87
C VAL A 61 13.58 -15.09 5.36
N GLU A 62 14.55 -14.25 5.00
CA GLU A 62 14.27 -12.92 4.42
C GLU A 62 13.61 -13.05 3.04
N THR A 63 14.00 -14.11 2.31
CA THR A 63 13.32 -14.59 1.10
C THR A 63 11.88 -15.02 1.35
N GLU A 64 11.54 -15.59 2.51
CA GLU A 64 10.21 -16.17 2.73
C GLU A 64 9.16 -15.10 3.02
N ALA A 65 9.49 -14.12 3.87
CA ALA A 65 8.62 -12.96 4.11
C ALA A 65 8.43 -12.12 2.84
N LYS A 66 9.51 -11.92 2.06
CA LYS A 66 9.43 -11.24 0.76
C LYS A 66 8.53 -12.00 -0.22
N ARG A 67 8.73 -13.31 -0.37
CA ARG A 67 7.89 -14.12 -1.26
C ARG A 67 6.42 -14.14 -0.84
N ILE A 68 6.11 -14.14 0.46
CA ILE A 68 4.72 -14.02 0.93
C ILE A 68 4.14 -12.64 0.57
N SER A 69 4.91 -11.56 0.69
CA SER A 69 4.45 -10.26 0.19
C SER A 69 4.27 -10.24 -1.32
N ASP A 70 5.13 -10.92 -2.09
CA ASP A 70 5.03 -11.00 -3.54
C ASP A 70 3.76 -11.76 -3.97
N VAL A 71 3.44 -12.88 -3.30
CA VAL A 71 2.18 -13.63 -3.47
C VAL A 71 0.96 -12.72 -3.30
N ARG A 72 0.95 -11.92 -2.24
CA ARG A 72 -0.16 -11.00 -1.94
C ARG A 72 -0.20 -9.82 -2.92
N ASN A 73 0.94 -9.28 -3.33
CA ASN A 73 1.02 -8.21 -4.33
C ASN A 73 0.45 -8.68 -5.68
N ILE A 74 0.84 -9.88 -6.12
CA ILE A 74 0.31 -10.50 -7.34
C ILE A 74 -1.20 -10.70 -7.22
N GLN A 75 -1.69 -11.26 -6.11
CA GLN A 75 -3.14 -11.43 -5.91
C GLN A 75 -3.91 -10.10 -5.99
N VAL A 76 -3.36 -9.05 -5.37
CA VAL A 76 -3.94 -7.71 -5.42
C VAL A 76 -3.96 -7.20 -6.86
N ILE A 77 -2.87 -7.29 -7.61
CA ILE A 77 -2.84 -6.83 -9.00
C ILE A 77 -3.82 -7.64 -9.88
N GLU A 78 -3.86 -8.96 -9.71
CA GLU A 78 -4.78 -9.88 -10.40
C GLU A 78 -6.25 -9.54 -10.14
N ASN A 79 -6.62 -9.26 -8.89
CA ASN A 79 -7.96 -8.83 -8.52
C ASN A 79 -8.37 -7.49 -9.15
N HIS A 80 -7.41 -6.70 -9.64
CA HIS A 80 -7.61 -5.39 -10.25
C HIS A 80 -7.19 -5.35 -11.71
N LYS A 81 -7.18 -6.51 -12.40
CA LYS A 81 -6.96 -6.57 -13.85
C LYS A 81 -7.85 -5.57 -14.59
N GLY A 82 -7.23 -4.77 -15.45
CA GLY A 82 -7.88 -3.70 -16.20
C GLY A 82 -7.84 -2.32 -15.53
N LYS A 83 -7.52 -2.23 -14.23
CA LYS A 83 -7.23 -0.95 -13.59
C LYS A 83 -5.80 -0.50 -13.86
N ALA A 84 -5.57 0.81 -13.80
CA ALA A 84 -4.25 1.35 -14.05
C ALA A 84 -3.31 1.11 -12.86
N LEU A 85 -2.12 0.59 -13.16
CA LEU A 85 -1.06 0.33 -12.19
C LEU A 85 0.05 1.39 -12.32
N GLY A 86 0.55 1.88 -11.19
CA GLY A 86 1.60 2.87 -11.16
C GLY A 86 2.53 2.69 -9.98
N ILE A 87 3.56 3.51 -9.92
CA ILE A 87 4.52 3.54 -8.82
C ILE A 87 4.60 4.94 -8.23
N ASP A 88 5.24 5.08 -7.08
CA ASP A 88 5.69 6.38 -6.61
C ASP A 88 7.13 6.34 -6.10
N VAL A 89 7.84 7.44 -6.32
CA VAL A 89 9.29 7.51 -6.11
C VAL A 89 9.73 8.86 -5.57
N SER A 90 10.89 8.84 -4.92
CA SER A 90 11.57 10.01 -4.38
C SER A 90 13.09 9.88 -4.57
N GLU A 91 13.87 10.74 -3.92
CA GLU A 91 15.32 10.58 -3.86
C GLU A 91 15.78 9.26 -3.22
N PHE A 92 14.92 8.60 -2.44
CA PHE A 92 15.24 7.34 -1.76
C PHE A 92 15.33 6.15 -2.71
N GLN A 93 14.73 6.22 -3.90
CA GLN A 93 14.91 5.22 -4.96
C GLN A 93 16.20 5.43 -5.77
N GLU A 94 17.02 6.41 -5.39
CA GLU A 94 18.31 6.72 -5.98
C GLU A 94 18.24 6.98 -7.50
N LYS A 95 19.30 6.59 -8.24
CA LYS A 95 19.40 6.77 -9.70
C LYS A 95 18.59 5.70 -10.42
N ILE A 96 17.38 6.07 -10.83
CA ILE A 96 16.50 5.22 -11.64
C ILE A 96 16.98 5.14 -13.10
N LYS A 97 16.96 3.93 -13.68
CA LYS A 97 17.14 3.65 -15.11
C LYS A 97 15.77 3.53 -15.78
N TRP A 98 15.15 4.67 -16.07
CA TRP A 98 13.76 4.76 -16.54
C TRP A 98 13.44 3.93 -17.80
N ASN A 99 14.40 3.74 -18.71
CA ASN A 99 14.24 2.89 -19.89
C ASN A 99 14.00 1.40 -19.58
N LEU A 100 14.28 0.97 -18.34
CA LEU A 100 14.02 -0.39 -17.84
C LEU A 100 12.74 -0.48 -16.99
N VAL A 101 12.18 0.66 -16.57
CA VAL A 101 10.97 0.75 -15.74
C VAL A 101 9.74 0.55 -16.63
N LYS A 102 9.38 -0.72 -16.83
CA LYS A 102 8.25 -1.10 -17.71
C LYS A 102 7.15 -1.82 -16.96
N THR A 103 7.53 -2.71 -16.07
CA THR A 103 6.60 -3.61 -15.38
C THR A 103 6.97 -3.73 -13.89
N VAL A 104 5.95 -3.95 -13.07
CA VAL A 104 6.08 -4.45 -11.70
C VAL A 104 6.10 -5.98 -11.75
N GLU A 105 6.99 -6.61 -10.98
CA GLU A 105 7.18 -8.08 -10.96
C GLU A 105 7.37 -8.68 -12.36
N GLU A 106 8.00 -7.93 -13.26
CA GLU A 106 8.27 -8.28 -14.67
C GLU A 106 7.04 -8.48 -15.57
N GLU A 107 5.84 -8.61 -15.02
CA GLU A 107 4.61 -8.94 -15.77
C GLU A 107 3.65 -7.77 -15.97
N TYR A 108 3.52 -6.87 -14.98
CA TYR A 108 2.39 -5.92 -14.94
C TYR A 108 2.80 -4.51 -15.36
N PRO A 109 2.25 -3.95 -16.46
CA PRO A 109 2.68 -2.66 -17.00
C PRO A 109 2.52 -1.50 -16.01
N ILE A 110 3.57 -0.70 -15.86
CA ILE A 110 3.54 0.58 -15.15
C ILE A 110 3.03 1.64 -16.13
N GLN A 111 1.96 2.33 -15.76
CA GLN A 111 1.27 3.28 -16.62
C GLN A 111 1.35 4.73 -16.12
N TYR A 112 1.57 4.91 -14.82
CA TYR A 112 1.77 6.22 -14.22
C TYR A 112 2.81 6.20 -13.10
N VAL A 113 3.28 7.39 -12.73
CA VAL A 113 4.16 7.57 -11.58
C VAL A 113 3.90 8.86 -10.81
N PHE A 114 3.84 8.80 -9.48
CA PHE A 114 3.97 9.97 -8.63
C PHE A 114 5.43 10.18 -8.21
N ILE A 115 5.93 11.42 -8.26
CA ILE A 115 7.32 11.76 -7.97
C ILE A 115 7.34 12.83 -6.89
N ARG A 116 8.08 12.59 -5.81
CA ARG A 116 8.24 13.61 -4.77
C ARG A 116 8.93 14.82 -5.36
N ALA A 117 8.30 15.98 -5.24
CA ALA A 117 8.89 17.24 -5.63
C ALA A 117 9.56 17.92 -4.44
N THR A 118 8.82 18.10 -3.35
CA THR A 118 9.27 18.90 -2.22
C THR A 118 8.81 18.32 -0.89
N ALA A 119 9.45 18.74 0.20
CA ALA A 119 9.08 18.39 1.56
C ALA A 119 9.25 19.61 2.48
N GLY A 120 8.21 20.00 3.22
CA GLY A 120 8.30 21.21 4.02
C GLY A 120 8.56 22.47 3.18
N TYR A 121 8.91 23.58 3.83
CA TYR A 121 9.09 24.85 3.12
C TYR A 121 10.44 24.99 2.38
N ASP A 122 11.35 24.02 2.53
CA ASP A 122 12.76 24.19 2.14
C ASP A 122 13.43 23.02 1.41
N ARG A 123 12.84 21.82 1.38
CA ARG A 123 13.51 20.64 0.83
C ARG A 123 13.01 20.32 -0.57
N LEU A 124 13.82 20.62 -1.59
CA LEU A 124 13.65 20.08 -2.94
C LEU A 124 14.18 18.64 -2.97
N ASP A 125 13.42 17.71 -3.53
CA ASP A 125 13.88 16.35 -3.75
C ASP A 125 15.00 16.33 -4.81
N ARG A 126 16.16 15.75 -4.46
CA ARG A 126 17.37 15.81 -5.31
C ARG A 126 17.19 15.09 -6.64
N GLN A 127 16.26 14.14 -6.74
CA GLN A 127 16.00 13.37 -7.96
C GLN A 127 14.81 13.91 -8.76
N PHE A 128 14.00 14.83 -8.21
CA PHE A 128 12.75 15.29 -8.82
C PHE A 128 12.90 15.68 -10.28
N LYS A 129 13.76 16.66 -10.59
CA LYS A 129 13.92 17.16 -11.97
C LYS A 129 14.28 16.04 -12.96
N ARG A 130 15.17 15.15 -12.55
CA ARG A 130 15.64 14.04 -13.39
C ARG A 130 14.53 13.00 -13.59
N ASN A 131 13.84 12.63 -12.52
CA ASN A 131 12.73 11.68 -12.58
C ASN A 131 11.55 12.25 -13.37
N TRP A 132 11.24 13.53 -13.18
CA TRP A 132 10.15 14.24 -13.86
C TRP A 132 10.32 14.23 -15.38
N ILE A 133 11.51 14.57 -15.86
CA ILE A 133 11.83 14.57 -17.31
C ILE A 133 11.81 13.15 -17.85
N ALA A 134 12.52 12.22 -17.19
CA ALA A 134 12.67 10.86 -17.68
C ALA A 134 11.34 10.07 -17.69
N ALA A 135 10.45 10.27 -16.73
CA ALA A 135 9.12 9.66 -16.72
C ALA A 135 8.30 10.07 -17.96
N LYS A 136 8.35 11.35 -18.36
CA LYS A 136 7.70 11.85 -19.58
C LYS A 136 8.33 11.28 -20.84
N GLU A 137 9.66 11.15 -20.90
CA GLU A 137 10.34 10.49 -22.03
C GLU A 137 9.90 9.03 -22.21
N GLN A 138 9.57 8.34 -21.10
CA GLN A 138 8.98 6.99 -21.14
C GLN A 138 7.47 6.97 -21.37
N LYS A 139 6.84 8.13 -21.60
CA LYS A 139 5.39 8.28 -21.84
C LYS A 139 4.52 7.79 -20.68
N LEU A 140 5.06 7.81 -19.46
CA LEU A 140 4.27 7.59 -18.25
C LEU A 140 3.47 8.84 -17.94
N ILE A 141 2.21 8.66 -17.52
CA ILE A 141 1.45 9.74 -16.88
C ILE A 141 2.16 10.05 -15.56
N ARG A 142 2.52 11.31 -15.30
CA ARG A 142 3.32 11.68 -14.13
C ARG A 142 2.59 12.68 -13.24
N GLY A 143 2.73 12.53 -11.93
CA GLY A 143 2.21 13.46 -10.93
C GLY A 143 3.28 13.86 -9.93
N ALA A 144 3.17 15.05 -9.35
CA ALA A 144 4.11 15.56 -8.36
C ALA A 144 3.46 15.63 -6.98
N TYR A 145 4.18 15.19 -5.95
CA TYR A 145 3.69 15.26 -4.57
C TYR A 145 4.57 16.11 -3.65
N HIS A 146 3.93 16.69 -2.63
CA HIS A 146 4.55 17.47 -1.58
C HIS A 146 4.41 16.76 -0.23
N TYR A 147 5.53 16.39 0.38
CA TYR A 147 5.54 15.85 1.74
C TYR A 147 5.33 16.97 2.76
N TYR A 148 4.13 17.03 3.33
CA TYR A 148 3.73 18.06 4.27
C TYR A 148 4.37 17.85 5.64
N ARG A 149 4.97 18.91 6.18
CA ARG A 149 5.47 18.95 7.55
C ARG A 149 4.50 19.73 8.41
N PRO A 150 3.78 19.07 9.34
CA PRO A 150 2.71 19.70 10.11
C PRO A 150 3.12 21.00 10.79
N ASN A 151 4.26 21.01 11.47
CA ASN A 151 4.66 22.13 12.34
C ASN A 151 5.41 23.25 11.58
N GLU A 152 5.25 23.32 10.26
CA GLU A 152 5.83 24.36 9.40
C GLU A 152 4.71 25.21 8.76
N ASN A 153 5.03 26.41 8.30
CA ASN A 153 4.04 27.32 7.72
C ASN A 153 3.46 26.73 6.41
N SER A 154 2.14 26.54 6.38
CA SER A 154 1.47 25.87 5.26
C SER A 154 1.49 26.66 3.94
N ILE A 155 1.48 27.99 4.00
CA ILE A 155 1.55 28.84 2.80
C ILE A 155 2.97 28.81 2.22
N GLN A 156 4.00 28.87 3.06
CA GLN A 156 5.40 28.75 2.59
C GLN A 156 5.66 27.38 1.96
N GLN A 157 5.09 26.31 2.54
CA GLN A 157 5.12 24.97 1.95
C GLN A 157 4.45 24.94 0.56
N ALA A 158 3.26 25.54 0.41
CA ALA A 158 2.55 25.61 -0.86
C ALA A 158 3.32 26.43 -1.91
N ASP A 159 3.81 27.62 -1.53
CA ASP A 159 4.60 28.48 -2.41
C ASP A 159 5.90 27.79 -2.84
N PHE A 160 6.54 27.02 -1.95
CA PHE A 160 7.72 26.24 -2.27
C PHE A 160 7.42 25.11 -3.25
N PHE A 161 6.30 24.39 -3.10
CA PHE A 161 5.85 23.39 -4.08
C PHE A 161 5.58 24.04 -5.45
N ILE A 162 4.78 25.11 -5.47
CA ILE A 162 4.43 25.88 -6.68
C ILE A 162 5.68 26.37 -7.42
N LYS A 163 6.67 26.89 -6.69
CA LYS A 163 7.92 27.38 -7.29
C LYS A 163 8.70 26.29 -8.04
N ASN A 164 8.63 25.04 -7.57
CA ASN A 164 9.48 23.96 -8.07
C ASN A 164 8.76 23.00 -9.04
N VAL A 165 7.42 23.00 -9.06
CA VAL A 165 6.62 22.12 -9.90
C VAL A 165 5.94 22.94 -10.99
N HIS A 166 6.11 22.51 -12.23
CA HIS A 166 5.43 23.11 -13.38
C HIS A 166 4.67 21.97 -14.06
N LEU A 167 3.34 22.02 -13.97
CA LEU A 167 2.47 21.04 -14.60
C LEU A 167 2.22 21.44 -16.06
N GLU A 168 2.20 20.44 -16.92
CA GLU A 168 1.87 20.55 -18.34
C GLU A 168 0.68 19.64 -18.63
N LYS A 169 -0.03 19.89 -19.75
CA LYS A 169 -1.12 19.03 -20.23
C LYS A 169 -0.71 17.55 -20.17
N GLY A 170 -1.55 16.73 -19.52
CA GLY A 170 -1.31 15.29 -19.34
C GLY A 170 -0.58 14.92 -18.04
N ASP A 171 -0.15 15.87 -17.23
CA ASP A 171 0.32 15.62 -15.87
C ASP A 171 -0.86 15.42 -14.91
N LEU A 172 -0.69 14.61 -13.85
CA LEU A 172 -1.71 14.42 -12.82
C LEU A 172 -1.85 15.64 -11.90
N PRO A 173 -3.00 15.81 -11.22
CA PRO A 173 -3.17 16.84 -10.22
C PRO A 173 -2.09 16.77 -9.13
N PRO A 174 -1.73 17.91 -8.52
CA PRO A 174 -0.74 17.94 -7.46
C PRO A 174 -1.24 17.17 -6.23
N VAL A 175 -0.33 16.49 -5.53
CA VAL A 175 -0.67 15.69 -4.35
C VAL A 175 -0.13 16.34 -3.08
N LEU A 176 -0.99 16.48 -2.07
CA LEU A 176 -0.60 16.78 -0.69
C LEU A 176 -0.40 15.48 0.08
N ASP A 177 0.83 15.16 0.44
CA ASP A 177 1.17 13.99 1.26
C ASP A 177 1.22 14.40 2.74
N ILE A 178 0.30 13.86 3.56
CA ILE A 178 0.21 14.11 5.00
C ILE A 178 0.22 12.79 5.77
N GLU A 179 1.36 12.45 6.36
CA GLU A 179 1.52 11.18 7.10
C GLU A 179 1.80 11.35 8.59
N LYS A 180 2.06 12.58 9.05
CA LYS A 180 2.48 12.84 10.43
C LYS A 180 1.48 13.68 11.19
N LEU A 181 1.25 13.26 12.43
CA LEU A 181 0.60 14.10 13.43
C LEU A 181 1.45 15.32 13.77
N PRO A 182 0.82 16.46 14.12
CA PRO A 182 1.54 17.62 14.60
C PRO A 182 2.17 17.31 15.97
N LYS A 183 3.30 17.96 16.25
CA LYS A 183 4.01 17.83 17.54
C LYS A 183 3.81 19.06 18.43
N THR A 184 3.60 20.22 17.83
CA THR A 184 3.60 21.52 18.52
C THR A 184 2.32 22.33 18.31
N GLN A 185 1.37 21.83 17.53
CA GLN A 185 0.09 22.47 17.27
C GLN A 185 -1.07 21.50 17.44
N SER A 186 -2.28 22.02 17.61
CA SER A 186 -3.50 21.21 17.68
C SER A 186 -3.88 20.62 16.32
N ILE A 187 -4.74 19.60 16.34
CA ILE A 187 -5.34 19.03 15.12
C ILE A 187 -6.15 20.08 14.36
N ASP A 188 -6.91 20.94 15.05
CA ASP A 188 -7.65 22.04 14.40
C ASP A 188 -6.72 23.02 13.68
N SER A 189 -5.56 23.32 14.28
CA SER A 189 -4.55 24.18 13.62
C SER A 189 -3.96 23.49 12.39
N LEU A 190 -3.71 22.18 12.47
CA LEU A 190 -3.29 21.38 11.33
C LEU A 190 -4.35 21.44 10.21
N LYS A 191 -5.63 21.21 10.51
CA LYS A 191 -6.72 21.25 9.52
C LYS A 191 -6.78 22.60 8.80
N VAL A 192 -6.68 23.70 9.55
CA VAL A 192 -6.57 25.05 8.96
C VAL A 192 -5.33 25.17 8.07
N GLY A 193 -4.20 24.60 8.49
CA GLY A 193 -2.97 24.55 7.70
C GLY A 193 -3.13 23.79 6.38
N LEU A 194 -3.75 22.61 6.41
CA LEU A 194 -4.02 21.78 5.23
C LEU A 194 -4.95 22.52 4.26
N HIS A 195 -6.07 23.10 4.74
CA HIS A 195 -6.96 23.94 3.92
C HIS A 195 -6.21 25.09 3.25
N ARG A 196 -5.34 25.79 3.99
CA ARG A 196 -4.51 26.87 3.42
C ARG A 196 -3.60 26.37 2.31
N TRP A 197 -2.95 25.23 2.49
CA TRP A 197 -2.07 24.65 1.47
C TRP A 197 -2.88 24.25 0.23
N LEU A 198 -3.96 23.48 0.43
CA LEU A 198 -4.80 22.96 -0.66
C LEU A 198 -5.41 24.10 -1.48
N ASN A 199 -6.02 25.09 -0.83
CA ASN A 199 -6.59 26.25 -1.50
C ASN A 199 -5.54 27.05 -2.28
N ARG A 200 -4.34 27.21 -1.73
CA ARG A 200 -3.25 27.95 -2.38
C ARG A 200 -2.76 27.25 -3.64
N VAL A 201 -2.67 25.92 -3.60
CA VAL A 201 -2.24 25.07 -4.72
C VAL A 201 -3.33 24.96 -5.78
N GLU A 202 -4.59 24.72 -5.39
CA GLU A 202 -5.74 24.73 -6.31
C GLU A 202 -5.87 26.07 -7.04
N ALA A 203 -5.73 27.18 -6.31
CA ALA A 203 -5.78 28.51 -6.92
C ALA A 203 -4.66 28.74 -7.96
N HIS A 204 -3.50 28.11 -7.79
CA HIS A 204 -2.39 28.23 -8.75
C HIS A 204 -2.59 27.34 -9.98
N TYR A 205 -2.83 26.04 -9.78
CA TYR A 205 -2.90 25.07 -10.88
C TYR A 205 -4.29 24.94 -11.52
N LYS A 206 -5.32 25.57 -10.94
CA LYS A 206 -6.72 25.50 -11.40
C LYS A 206 -7.30 24.08 -11.47
N VAL A 207 -6.70 23.17 -10.72
CA VAL A 207 -7.14 21.79 -10.53
C VAL A 207 -7.10 21.47 -9.05
N ARG A 208 -8.09 20.71 -8.57
CA ARG A 208 -8.15 20.30 -7.17
C ARG A 208 -7.02 19.30 -6.86
N PRO A 209 -6.20 19.55 -5.83
CA PRO A 209 -5.19 18.59 -5.38
C PRO A 209 -5.78 17.24 -4.95
N ILE A 210 -4.95 16.20 -4.97
CA ILE A 210 -5.24 14.91 -4.35
C ILE A 210 -4.62 14.91 -2.95
N ILE A 211 -5.26 14.28 -1.97
CA ILE A 211 -4.69 14.10 -0.63
C ILE A 211 -4.18 12.67 -0.49
N TYR A 212 -2.89 12.52 -0.20
CA TYR A 212 -2.29 11.25 0.17
C TYR A 212 -2.15 11.12 1.69
N SER A 213 -2.52 9.96 2.22
CA SER A 213 -2.31 9.62 3.63
C SER A 213 -2.44 8.11 3.90
N GLY A 214 -2.08 7.68 5.10
CA GLY A 214 -2.39 6.33 5.59
C GLY A 214 -3.88 6.18 5.97
N GLU A 215 -4.42 4.96 5.85
CA GLU A 215 -5.85 4.67 6.12
C GLU A 215 -6.33 5.17 7.50
N SER A 216 -5.54 4.99 8.56
CA SER A 216 -5.93 5.46 9.90
C SER A 216 -6.16 6.98 9.93
N TYR A 217 -5.27 7.75 9.32
CA TYR A 217 -5.38 9.21 9.28
C TYR A 217 -6.57 9.67 8.43
N TYR A 218 -6.82 8.93 7.34
CA TYR A 218 -8.00 9.11 6.51
C TYR A 218 -9.29 8.92 7.29
N ASP A 219 -9.39 7.83 8.06
CA ASP A 219 -10.58 7.48 8.83
C ASP A 219 -10.79 8.38 10.05
N ASP A 220 -9.72 8.86 10.68
CA ASP A 220 -9.78 9.66 11.90
C ASP A 220 -10.42 11.04 11.68
N PHE A 221 -10.07 11.72 10.58
CA PHE A 221 -10.69 13.02 10.27
C PHE A 221 -10.65 13.45 8.81
N LEU A 222 -9.72 12.96 7.97
CA LEU A 222 -9.57 13.56 6.64
C LEU A 222 -10.80 13.33 5.75
N LYS A 223 -11.41 12.15 5.80
CA LYS A 223 -12.56 11.81 4.94
C LYS A 223 -13.78 12.71 5.19
N GLU A 224 -13.96 13.16 6.43
CA GLU A 224 -15.07 14.05 6.82
C GLU A 224 -14.70 15.51 6.60
N GLU A 225 -13.49 15.92 7.01
CA GLU A 225 -13.03 17.32 6.94
C GLU A 225 -12.74 17.80 5.52
N PHE A 226 -12.28 16.91 4.64
CA PHE A 226 -11.86 17.21 3.27
C PHE A 226 -12.65 16.38 2.25
N SER A 227 -13.96 16.19 2.51
CA SER A 227 -14.86 15.36 1.71
C SER A 227 -14.97 15.79 0.23
N GLU A 228 -14.62 17.03 -0.08
CA GLU A 228 -14.57 17.58 -1.43
C GLU A 228 -13.30 17.20 -2.21
N TYR A 229 -12.29 16.62 -1.55
CA TYR A 229 -11.04 16.18 -2.16
C TYR A 229 -11.07 14.69 -2.48
N LEU A 230 -10.21 14.29 -3.43
CA LEU A 230 -9.99 12.88 -3.77
C LEU A 230 -8.78 12.34 -3.03
N PHE A 231 -8.81 11.06 -2.69
CA PHE A 231 -7.84 10.45 -1.79
C PHE A 231 -6.98 9.38 -2.45
N TRP A 232 -5.67 9.45 -2.19
CA TRP A 232 -4.72 8.39 -2.42
C TRP A 232 -4.35 7.76 -1.07
N ILE A 233 -4.77 6.52 -0.82
CA ILE A 233 -4.63 5.91 0.50
C ILE A 233 -3.54 4.84 0.52
N ALA A 234 -2.64 4.92 1.50
CA ALA A 234 -1.72 3.85 1.83
C ALA A 234 -2.37 2.84 2.78
N ASN A 235 -2.42 1.58 2.34
CA ASN A 235 -2.82 0.46 3.19
C ASN A 235 -2.12 -0.84 2.76
N TYR A 236 -1.17 -1.26 3.61
CA TYR A 236 -0.36 -2.46 3.39
C TYR A 236 -0.88 -3.69 4.14
N ASN A 237 -2.09 -3.62 4.71
CA ASN A 237 -2.68 -4.71 5.46
C ASN A 237 -2.83 -5.94 4.55
N PHE A 238 -2.23 -7.05 4.98
CA PHE A 238 -2.21 -8.31 4.25
C PHE A 238 -3.63 -8.78 3.84
N TYR A 239 -4.63 -8.54 4.70
CA TYR A 239 -6.00 -8.97 4.48
C TYR A 239 -6.83 -8.04 3.59
N ARG A 240 -6.31 -6.87 3.23
CA ARG A 240 -6.97 -5.98 2.27
C ARG A 240 -6.62 -6.43 0.86
N GLU A 241 -7.62 -6.99 0.18
CA GLU A 241 -7.49 -7.54 -1.18
C GLU A 241 -8.11 -6.67 -2.27
N LYS A 242 -8.88 -5.64 -1.89
CA LYS A 242 -9.61 -4.74 -2.80
C LYS A 242 -9.44 -3.28 -2.41
N ILE A 243 -9.29 -2.42 -3.42
CA ILE A 243 -9.37 -0.96 -3.26
C ILE A 243 -10.75 -0.57 -2.73
N ASP A 244 -10.79 0.37 -1.80
CA ASP A 244 -12.06 0.94 -1.35
C ASP A 244 -12.68 1.79 -2.47
N PRO A 245 -14.01 1.72 -2.72
CA PRO A 245 -14.66 2.54 -3.73
C PRO A 245 -14.45 4.06 -3.56
N ASN A 246 -14.19 4.53 -2.34
CA ASN A 246 -13.98 5.94 -2.06
C ASN A 246 -12.52 6.40 -2.26
N TRP A 247 -11.59 5.48 -2.50
CA TRP A 247 -10.19 5.82 -2.75
C TRP A 247 -9.98 6.00 -4.25
N LEU A 248 -9.35 7.10 -4.63
CA LEU A 248 -8.95 7.35 -6.01
C LEU A 248 -7.73 6.52 -6.38
N PHE A 249 -6.77 6.43 -5.47
CA PHE A 249 -5.58 5.59 -5.59
C PHE A 249 -5.38 4.78 -4.32
N TRP A 250 -4.79 3.60 -4.45
CA TRP A 250 -4.41 2.75 -3.34
C TRP A 250 -2.95 2.34 -3.46
N GLN A 251 -2.10 2.83 -2.54
CA GLN A 251 -0.75 2.30 -2.36
C GLN A 251 -0.85 1.03 -1.53
N PHE A 252 -0.72 -0.12 -2.19
CA PHE A 252 -0.94 -1.40 -1.54
C PHE A 252 0.36 -2.03 -1.03
N THR A 253 1.53 -1.59 -1.51
CA THR A 253 2.83 -2.14 -1.09
C THR A 253 3.94 -1.12 -1.23
N GLU A 254 4.95 -1.24 -0.36
CA GLU A 254 6.21 -0.46 -0.36
C GLU A 254 7.45 -1.32 -0.73
N LYS A 255 7.20 -2.58 -1.11
CA LYS A 255 8.22 -3.65 -1.15
C LYS A 255 8.44 -4.27 -2.53
N ALA A 256 7.81 -3.73 -3.57
CA ALA A 256 7.91 -4.32 -4.90
C ALA A 256 9.31 -4.13 -5.50
N ALA A 257 9.70 -5.06 -6.37
CA ALA A 257 10.87 -4.94 -7.20
C ALA A 257 10.47 -4.45 -8.61
N VAL A 258 11.20 -3.46 -9.11
CA VAL A 258 10.98 -2.90 -10.45
C VAL A 258 12.31 -2.79 -11.17
N ASN A 259 12.40 -3.37 -12.37
CA ASN A 259 13.63 -3.33 -13.16
C ASN A 259 14.06 -1.89 -13.43
N GLY A 260 15.35 -1.62 -13.19
CA GLY A 260 15.93 -0.27 -13.28
C GLY A 260 15.89 0.56 -12.00
N ILE A 261 15.28 0.05 -10.92
CA ILE A 261 15.28 0.67 -9.59
C ILE A 261 15.98 -0.28 -8.61
N VAL A 262 17.01 0.21 -7.92
CA VAL A 262 17.85 -0.62 -7.03
C VAL A 262 17.15 -0.90 -5.69
N ARG A 263 16.34 0.05 -5.22
CA ARG A 263 15.60 -0.01 -3.97
C ARG A 263 14.20 -0.55 -4.21
N THR A 264 13.51 -0.95 -3.14
CA THR A 264 12.09 -1.27 -3.23
C THR A 264 11.27 -0.06 -3.64
N VAL A 265 10.12 -0.33 -4.25
CA VAL A 265 9.27 0.68 -4.86
C VAL A 265 7.86 0.53 -4.33
N ASP A 266 7.24 1.68 -4.12
CA ASP A 266 5.85 1.80 -3.72
C ASP A 266 4.95 1.62 -4.96
N VAL A 267 3.93 0.77 -4.85
CA VAL A 267 3.05 0.41 -5.98
C VAL A 267 1.60 0.75 -5.68
N ASN A 268 0.97 1.33 -6.69
CA ASN A 268 -0.32 1.96 -6.61
C ASN A 268 -1.30 1.40 -7.64
N ILE A 269 -2.55 1.22 -7.23
CA ILE A 269 -3.69 0.97 -8.13
C ILE A 269 -4.51 2.25 -8.21
N TYR A 270 -4.77 2.72 -9.42
CA TYR A 270 -5.79 3.73 -9.67
C TYR A 270 -7.17 3.07 -9.68
N ASN A 271 -8.19 3.72 -9.12
CA ASN A 271 -9.54 3.19 -9.07
C ASN A 271 -10.32 3.34 -10.39
N GLY A 272 -9.65 3.05 -11.50
CA GLY A 272 -10.16 3.14 -12.86
C GLY A 272 -9.15 2.57 -13.85
N ASP A 273 -9.50 2.52 -15.13
CA ASP A 273 -8.58 2.13 -16.20
C ASP A 273 -7.67 3.29 -16.65
N LEU A 274 -6.80 3.03 -17.64
CA LEU A 274 -5.88 4.03 -18.17
C LEU A 274 -6.59 5.21 -18.86
N GLN A 275 -7.71 4.97 -19.55
CA GLN A 275 -8.44 6.04 -20.24
C GLN A 275 -9.09 6.97 -19.21
N GLN A 276 -9.69 6.39 -18.17
CA GLN A 276 -10.22 7.12 -17.02
C GLN A 276 -9.12 7.90 -16.28
N LEU A 277 -7.89 7.38 -16.21
CA LEU A 277 -6.76 8.08 -15.62
C LEU A 277 -6.36 9.32 -16.45
N GLN A 278 -6.41 9.22 -17.78
CA GLN A 278 -6.10 10.37 -18.66
C GLN A 278 -7.11 11.52 -18.48
N PHE A 279 -8.38 11.21 -18.19
CA PHE A 279 -9.41 12.24 -17.96
C PHE A 279 -9.19 13.08 -16.70
N ILE A 280 -8.41 12.61 -15.73
CA ILE A 280 -8.12 13.39 -14.51
C ILE A 280 -6.82 14.19 -14.62
N THR A 281 -6.11 14.10 -15.75
CA THR A 281 -4.89 14.89 -15.98
C THR A 281 -5.25 16.36 -16.25
N VAL A 282 -4.29 17.25 -16.04
CA VAL A 282 -4.47 18.68 -16.32
C VAL A 282 -4.55 18.93 -17.83
N ASP A 283 -5.36 19.93 -18.21
CA ASP A 283 -5.65 20.29 -19.61
C ASP A 283 -4.62 21.18 -20.31
#